data_AF-A0A6I0JW94-F1
#
_entry.id   AF-A0A6I0JW94-F1
#
_cell.length_a   1.000
_cell.length_b   1.000
_cell.length_c   1.000
_cell.angle_alpha   90.00
_cell.angle_beta   90.00
_cell.angle_gamma   90.00
#
_symmetry.space_group_name_H-M   'P 1'
#
loop_
_entity.id
_entity.type
_entity.pdbx_description
1 polymer ?
#
loop_
_entity_poly.entity_id
_entity_poly.type
_entity_poly.pdbx_seq_one_letter_code
_entity_poly.pdbx_strand_id
1 'polypeptide(L)'
;RVSDPVSYLYDRFTNEYCRVDLVNRDGVSATNVPAFQMRLSANYHVVPENYAIQCYPAEKLIELNGQGKLKGELKEIASKLNDEDNPVLLIAKFKE
;
A
#
# COMPACT_ATOMS: atom_id res chain seq x y z
N ARG A 1 -24.81 4.56 -17.26
CA ARG A 1 -24.83 4.18 -15.83
C ARG A 1 -23.49 3.49 -15.58
N VAL A 2 -22.60 4.07 -14.76
CA VAL A 2 -21.27 3.49 -14.53
C VAL A 2 -21.42 2.34 -13.54
N SER A 3 -20.91 1.16 -13.89
CA SER A 3 -20.92 0.00 -13.02
C SER A 3 -19.83 0.13 -11.97
N ASP A 4 -20.07 -0.39 -10.77
CA ASP A 4 -19.04 -0.43 -9.73
C ASP A 4 -17.84 -1.28 -10.18
N PRO A 5 -16.63 -0.96 -9.71
CA PRO A 5 -15.44 -1.74 -10.03
C PRO A 5 -15.56 -3.18 -9.52
N VAL A 6 -15.04 -4.13 -10.31
CA VAL A 6 -14.97 -5.56 -10.03
C VAL A 6 -13.50 -5.97 -9.93
N SER A 7 -13.15 -6.77 -8.93
CA SER A 7 -11.79 -7.30 -8.74
C SER A 7 -11.70 -8.75 -9.24
N TYR A 8 -10.64 -9.03 -9.99
CA TYR A 8 -10.30 -10.38 -10.46
C TYR A 8 -8.93 -10.78 -9.92
N LEU A 9 -8.77 -12.06 -9.62
CA LEU A 9 -7.50 -12.71 -9.29
C LEU A 9 -7.22 -13.79 -10.34
N TYR A 10 -6.02 -13.80 -10.89
CA TYR A 10 -5.58 -14.84 -11.82
C TYR A 10 -4.77 -15.90 -11.06
N ASP A 11 -5.21 -17.15 -11.12
CA ASP A 11 -4.51 -18.29 -10.54
C ASP A 11 -3.62 -18.94 -11.60
N ARG A 12 -2.30 -18.85 -11.41
CA ARG A 12 -1.30 -19.40 -12.33
C ARG A 12 -1.17 -20.93 -12.28
N PHE A 13 -1.64 -21.57 -11.22
CA PHE A 13 -1.56 -23.03 -11.07
C PHE A 13 -2.72 -23.71 -11.80
N THR A 14 -3.89 -23.05 -11.82
CA THR A 14 -5.07 -23.52 -12.55
C THR A 14 -5.24 -22.86 -13.92
N ASN A 15 -4.57 -21.73 -14.17
CA ASN A 15 -4.69 -20.90 -15.37
C ASN A 15 -6.09 -20.27 -15.54
N GLU A 16 -6.76 -19.94 -14.44
CA GLU A 16 -8.13 -19.42 -14.42
C GLU A 16 -8.23 -18.03 -13.77
N TYR A 17 -9.26 -17.28 -14.14
CA TYR A 17 -9.61 -16.01 -13.49
C TYR A 17 -10.78 -16.22 -12.51
N CYS A 18 -10.58 -15.79 -11.27
CA CYS A 18 -11.58 -15.81 -10.21
C CYS A 18 -12.05 -14.39 -9.88
N ARG A 19 -13.36 -14.19 -9.81
CA ARG A 19 -13.93 -12.94 -9.28
C ARG A 19 -13.84 -12.97 -7.75
N VAL A 20 -13.36 -11.86 -7.18
CA VAL A 20 -13.25 -11.72 -5.72
C VAL A 20 -14.45 -10.95 -5.20
N ASP A 21 -15.22 -11.57 -4.30
CA ASP A 21 -16.31 -10.91 -3.58
C ASP A 21 -15.81 -10.39 -2.23
N LEU A 22 -16.06 -9.11 -1.97
CA LEU A 22 -15.59 -8.41 -0.79
C LEU A 22 -16.72 -8.29 0.21
N VAL A 23 -16.52 -8.83 1.40
CA VAL A 23 -17.54 -8.87 2.44
C VAL A 23 -17.83 -7.46 2.99
N ASN A 24 -16.84 -6.57 3.02
CA ASN A 24 -17.00 -5.16 3.43
C ASN A 24 -16.82 -4.21 2.23
N ARG A 25 -17.88 -4.04 1.43
CA ARG A 25 -17.88 -3.20 0.21
C ARG A 25 -18.42 -1.79 0.43
N ASP A 26 -18.74 -1.42 1.67
CA ASP A 26 -19.51 -0.20 2.01
C ASP A 26 -18.82 1.12 1.60
N GLY A 27 -17.53 1.08 1.25
CA GLY A 27 -16.74 2.21 0.75
C GLY A 27 -16.38 2.17 -0.75
N VAL A 28 -16.90 1.22 -1.53
CA VAL A 28 -16.51 1.02 -2.95
C VAL A 28 -17.68 1.32 -3.88
N SER A 29 -17.60 2.41 -4.63
CA SER A 29 -18.55 2.69 -5.72
C SER A 29 -17.85 3.32 -6.91
N ALA A 30 -18.50 3.29 -8.07
CA ALA A 30 -18.03 3.97 -9.29
C ALA A 30 -17.68 5.46 -9.09
N THR A 31 -18.23 6.11 -8.06
CA THR A 31 -18.06 7.54 -7.77
C THR A 31 -17.28 7.83 -6.48
N ASN A 32 -16.87 6.80 -5.72
CA ASN A 32 -16.15 6.94 -4.45
C ASN A 32 -15.02 5.88 -4.35
N VAL A 33 -14.06 5.97 -5.25
CA VAL A 33 -12.90 5.08 -5.36
C VAL A 33 -11.80 5.28 -4.28
N PRO A 34 -11.60 6.46 -3.63
CA PRO A 34 -10.39 6.68 -2.81
C PRO A 34 -10.29 5.82 -1.54
N ALA A 35 -11.38 5.27 -1.02
CA ALA A 35 -11.36 4.50 0.22
C ALA A 35 -10.90 3.05 0.04
N PHE A 36 -10.79 2.57 -1.20
CA PHE A 36 -10.59 1.15 -1.48
C PHE A 36 -9.42 0.89 -2.41
N GLN A 37 -8.21 1.15 -1.91
CA GLN A 37 -6.99 0.63 -2.51
C GLN A 37 -6.83 -0.84 -2.11
N MET A 38 -7.46 -1.76 -2.86
CA MET A 38 -7.18 -3.18 -2.73
C MET A 38 -5.77 -3.47 -3.27
N ARG A 39 -4.76 -3.41 -2.40
CA ARG A 39 -3.45 -3.96 -2.73
C ARG A 39 -3.52 -5.47 -2.51
N LEU A 40 -4.07 -6.20 -3.48
CA LEU A 40 -3.84 -7.64 -3.59
C LEU A 40 -2.32 -7.83 -3.59
N SER A 41 -1.81 -8.40 -2.51
CA SER A 41 -0.40 -8.44 -2.12
C SER A 41 0.44 -9.39 -2.99
N ALA A 42 0.17 -9.47 -4.29
CA ALA A 42 1.04 -10.16 -5.25
C ALA A 42 2.26 -9.30 -5.64
N ASN A 43 2.30 -8.03 -5.21
CA ASN A 43 3.37 -7.07 -5.50
C ASN A 43 4.09 -6.56 -4.25
N TYR A 44 4.12 -7.31 -3.13
CA TYR A 44 5.26 -7.10 -2.24
C TYR A 44 6.46 -7.73 -2.93
N HIS A 45 7.23 -6.86 -3.58
CA HIS A 45 8.67 -6.95 -3.77
C HIS A 45 9.22 -8.33 -3.41
N VAL A 46 9.70 -9.08 -4.40
CA VAL A 46 10.53 -10.27 -4.16
C VAL A 46 11.76 -9.79 -3.40
N VAL A 47 11.65 -9.74 -2.07
CA VAL A 47 12.74 -9.42 -1.17
C VAL A 47 13.42 -10.73 -0.82
N PRO A 48 14.73 -10.72 -0.57
CA PRO A 48 15.42 -11.91 -0.09
C PRO A 48 14.73 -12.46 1.17
N GLU A 49 14.92 -13.75 1.45
CA GLU A 49 14.52 -14.34 2.72
C GLU A 49 15.06 -13.50 3.90
N ASN A 50 14.28 -13.43 4.97
CA ASN A 50 14.58 -12.61 6.16
C ASN A 50 14.55 -11.10 5.94
N TYR A 51 13.80 -10.60 4.95
CA TYR A 51 13.51 -9.17 4.78
C TYR A 51 12.02 -8.85 4.79
N ALA A 52 11.67 -7.64 5.19
CA ALA A 52 10.35 -7.04 5.06
C ALA A 52 10.44 -5.68 4.39
N ILE A 53 9.43 -5.33 3.58
CA ILE A 53 9.28 -3.99 3.00
C ILE A 53 7.96 -3.37 3.42
N GLN A 54 8.01 -2.10 3.79
CA GLN A 54 6.85 -1.23 3.98
C GLN A 54 6.98 0.00 3.08
N CYS A 55 5.93 0.31 2.34
CA CYS A 55 5.84 1.54 1.54
C CYS A 55 4.99 2.58 2.29
N TYR A 56 5.50 3.80 2.40
CA TYR A 56 4.79 4.94 2.98
C TYR A 56 4.63 6.07 1.96
N PRO A 57 3.40 6.48 1.64
CA PRO A 57 3.16 7.72 0.89
C PRO A 57 3.84 8.93 1.56
N ALA A 58 4.37 9.87 0.78
CA ALA A 58 5.07 11.05 1.29
C ALA A 58 4.16 11.89 2.20
N GLU A 59 2.92 12.14 1.76
CA GLU A 59 1.85 12.81 2.54
C GLU A 59 1.69 12.22 3.95
N LYS A 60 1.77 10.88 4.09
CA LYS A 60 1.56 10.21 5.37
C LYS A 60 2.74 10.44 6.31
N LEU A 61 3.96 10.43 5.78
CA LEU A 61 5.15 10.70 6.58
C LEU A 61 5.21 12.16 7.02
N ILE A 62 4.80 13.09 6.16
CA ILE A 62 4.67 14.52 6.49
C ILE A 62 3.68 14.71 7.65
N GLU A 63 2.49 14.09 7.56
CA GLU A 63 1.47 14.14 8.62
C GLU A 63 2.01 13.61 9.96
N LEU A 64 2.63 12.42 9.95
CA LEU A 64 3.18 11.79 11.17
C LEU A 64 4.35 12.60 11.76
N ASN A 65 5.16 13.24 10.92
CA ASN A 65 6.24 14.11 11.36
C ASN A 65 5.69 15.38 12.02
N GLY A 66 4.67 16.02 11.42
CA GLY A 66 3.98 17.17 11.99
C GLY A 66 3.32 16.89 13.34
N GLN A 67 2.89 15.63 13.56
CA GLN A 67 2.37 15.15 14.85
C GLN A 67 3.46 14.78 15.88
N GLY A 68 4.74 14.87 15.52
CA GLY A 68 5.86 14.49 16.39
C GLY A 68 5.98 12.97 16.66
N LYS A 69 5.34 12.12 15.83
CA LYS A 69 5.31 10.67 16.03
C LYS A 69 6.52 9.93 15.47
N LEU A 70 7.27 10.55 14.56
CA LEU A 70 8.45 9.95 13.95
C LEU A 70 9.71 10.18 14.79
N LYS A 71 10.64 9.22 14.75
CA LYS A 71 11.93 9.24 15.45
C LYS A 71 13.04 8.73 14.54
N GLY A 72 14.29 9.07 14.86
CA GLY A 72 15.48 8.60 14.14
C GLY A 72 15.49 8.98 12.66
N GLU A 73 16.09 8.13 11.83
CA GLU A 73 16.29 8.36 10.39
C GLU A 73 14.97 8.61 9.64
N LEU A 74 13.88 7.93 10.02
CA LEU A 74 12.58 8.13 9.37
C LEU A 74 12.04 9.54 9.59
N LYS A 75 12.33 10.15 10.75
CA LYS A 75 12.01 11.57 11.03
C LYS A 75 12.84 12.50 10.14
N GLU A 76 14.13 12.21 9.99
CA GLU A 76 15.04 13.01 9.16
C GLU A 76 14.66 12.97 7.68
N ILE A 77 14.28 11.81 7.17
CA ILE A 77 13.73 11.66 5.81
C ILE A 77 12.44 12.47 5.69
N ALA A 78 11.49 12.27 6.60
CA ALA A 78 10.20 12.96 6.55
C ALA A 78 10.30 14.49 6.66
N SER A 79 11.33 15.03 7.31
CA SER A 79 11.56 16.48 7.38
C SER A 79 11.99 17.13 6.05
N LYS A 80 12.32 16.32 5.04
CA LYS A 80 12.80 16.78 3.73
C LYS A 80 11.77 16.55 2.62
N LEU A 81 10.65 15.88 2.91
CA LEU A 81 9.62 15.54 1.93
C LEU A 81 8.66 16.72 1.68
N ASN A 82 8.15 16.79 0.46
CA ASN A 82 6.92 17.50 0.09
C ASN A 82 5.83 16.52 -0.37
N ASP A 83 4.61 17.01 -0.56
CA ASP A 83 3.42 16.22 -0.89
C ASP A 83 3.43 15.62 -2.31
N GLU A 84 4.23 16.16 -3.22
CA GLU A 84 4.42 15.65 -4.58
C GLU A 84 5.59 14.64 -4.70
N ASP A 85 6.33 14.42 -3.61
CA ASP A 85 7.44 13.47 -3.61
C ASP A 85 6.97 12.01 -3.69
N ASN A 86 7.83 11.17 -4.26
CA ASN A 86 7.58 9.73 -4.34
C ASN A 86 7.47 9.07 -2.95
N PRO A 87 6.73 7.95 -2.82
CA PRO A 87 6.67 7.18 -1.59
C PRO A 87 8.04 6.69 -1.10
N VAL A 88 8.20 6.61 0.21
CA VAL A 88 9.40 6.07 0.86
C VAL A 88 9.25 4.58 1.09
N LEU A 89 10.27 3.81 0.72
CA LEU A 89 10.36 2.37 1.01
C LEU A 89 11.22 2.14 2.26
N LEU A 90 10.64 1.53 3.28
CA LEU A 90 11.36 0.99 4.42
C LEU A 90 11.70 -0.47 4.14
N ILE A 91 12.98 -0.82 4.19
CA ILE A 91 13.45 -2.20 4.02
C ILE A 91 14.09 -2.64 5.34
N ALA A 92 13.53 -3.66 5.97
CA ALA A 92 14.03 -4.22 7.22
C ALA A 92 14.59 -5.62 6.99
N LYS A 93 15.82 -5.88 7.46
CA LYS A 93 16.35 -7.23 7.61
C LYS A 93 16.01 -7.73 9.02
N PHE A 94 15.42 -8.91 9.13
CA PHE A 94 15.24 -9.56 10.43
C PHE A 94 16.60 -9.96 11.00
N LYS A 95 16.76 -9.78 12.31
CA LYS A 95 17.95 -10.27 13.01
C LYS A 95 17.91 -11.80 13.04
N GLU A 96 19.07 -12.41 12.83
CA GLU A 96 19.32 -13.83 13.10
C GLU A 96 19.63 -14.02 14.59
#